data_AF-A0A7W3JFZ7-F1
#
_entry.id   AF-A0A7W3JFZ7-F1
#
_cell.length_a   1.000
_cell.length_b   1.000
_cell.length_c   1.000
_cell.angle_alpha   90.00
_cell.angle_beta   90.00
_cell.angle_gamma   90.00
#
_symmetry.space_group_name_H-M   'P 1'
#
loop_
_entity.id
_entity.type
_entity.pdbx_description
1 polymer ?
#
loop_
_entity_poly.entity_id
_entity_poly.type
_entity_poly.pdbx_seq_one_letter_code
_entity_poly.pdbx_strand_id
1 'polypeptide(L)'
;MPRTLLPGQRCRVLIVDPATGATEIVFESRTVLVEAPNWSPDGRWLVVNGDGLLWRLPSDARGVDETALEAVPMGDVPEINNDHVIAPDQRTVVVSSRDGHLYEVPWGGVDAGRTARRITRDHPAGRNHKNYLHGVSPDGSTLSVIVGALPAPVADPEEARSGWRTNVTLVATADGATAAVTDDEHPDDGAGFSPDGVWLWFNSERASGGVAGHAQLFRARLDGADAVQITDDERVNWFPHVSPDGRTLLYVSFEPGTLGHPENRDVVLRTLPLGDDGLPVPGSTPHDVRALFGGQGTINVPCWAPDSTRFACADYPLA
;
A
#
# COMPACT_ATOMS: atom_id res chain seq x y z
N MET A 1 10.70 0.71 -14.92
CA MET A 1 11.59 1.79 -14.51
C MET A 1 11.05 2.36 -13.21
N PRO A 2 11.83 2.28 -12.14
CA PRO A 2 11.52 2.87 -10.85
C PRO A 2 11.35 4.38 -10.98
N ARG A 3 10.65 4.98 -10.01
CA ARG A 3 10.51 6.43 -9.94
C ARG A 3 11.82 7.07 -9.52
N THR A 4 12.08 8.27 -10.01
CA THR A 4 13.27 9.06 -9.66
C THR A 4 12.85 10.47 -9.24
N LEU A 5 13.71 11.15 -8.48
CA LEU A 5 13.47 12.51 -8.03
C LEU A 5 13.44 13.50 -9.20
N LEU A 6 12.52 14.45 -9.14
CA LEU A 6 12.55 15.64 -10.00
C LEU A 6 13.75 16.54 -9.64
N PRO A 7 14.22 17.39 -10.57
CA PRO A 7 15.24 18.39 -10.25
C PRO A 7 14.82 19.28 -9.07
N GLY A 8 15.66 19.35 -8.04
CA GLY A 8 15.39 20.14 -6.82
C GLY A 8 14.42 19.47 -5.83
N GLN A 9 13.93 18.28 -6.13
CA GLN A 9 13.09 17.50 -5.21
C GLN A 9 13.94 16.78 -4.17
N ARG A 10 13.35 16.55 -3.00
CA ARG A 10 13.92 15.68 -1.95
C ARG A 10 12.96 14.55 -1.68
N CYS A 11 13.48 13.40 -1.26
CA CYS A 11 12.69 12.33 -0.65
C CYS A 11 12.93 12.35 0.86
N ARG A 12 11.87 12.26 1.67
CA ARG A 12 12.00 12.08 3.11
C ARG A 12 11.10 10.95 3.59
N VAL A 13 11.59 10.18 4.56
CA VAL A 13 10.75 9.28 5.37
C VAL A 13 10.54 9.93 6.73
N LEU A 14 9.28 10.01 7.11
CA LEU A 14 8.78 10.68 8.29
C LEU A 14 8.18 9.66 9.25
N ILE A 15 8.33 9.90 10.55
CA ILE A 15 7.49 9.29 11.59
C ILE A 15 6.57 10.38 12.14
N VAL A 16 5.27 10.09 12.18
CA VAL A 16 4.23 11.08 12.50
C VAL A 16 3.38 10.59 13.66
N ASP A 17 3.11 11.50 14.60
CA ASP A 17 2.10 11.34 15.64
C ASP A 17 0.70 11.58 15.03
N PRO A 18 -0.22 10.60 15.09
CA PRO A 18 -1.52 10.68 14.41
C PRO A 18 -2.50 11.65 15.06
N ALA A 19 -2.29 12.04 16.33
CA ALA A 19 -3.16 12.95 17.06
C ALA A 19 -2.75 14.41 16.84
N THR A 20 -1.45 14.68 16.73
CA THR A 20 -0.90 16.04 16.71
C THR A 20 -0.28 16.44 15.37
N GLY A 21 0.02 15.49 14.50
CA GLY A 21 0.79 15.74 13.27
C GLY A 21 2.27 16.04 13.51
N ALA A 22 2.74 15.96 14.77
CA ALA A 22 4.14 16.14 15.11
C ALA A 22 4.99 15.14 14.32
N THR A 23 6.04 15.64 13.67
CA THR A 23 6.81 14.89 12.68
C THR A 23 8.27 14.83 13.09
N GLU A 24 8.86 13.67 12.87
CA GLU A 24 10.28 13.42 12.95
C GLU A 24 10.78 12.95 11.58
N ILE A 25 11.87 13.55 11.07
CA ILE A 25 12.50 13.11 9.82
C ILE A 25 13.49 12.00 10.19
N VAL A 26 13.23 10.79 9.70
CA VAL A 26 14.10 9.63 9.92
C VAL A 26 15.16 9.56 8.81
N PHE A 27 14.74 9.81 7.56
CA PHE A 27 15.58 9.74 6.37
C PHE A 27 15.33 10.95 5.46
N GLU A 28 16.38 11.47 4.82
CA GLU A 28 16.29 12.49 3.76
C GLU A 28 17.34 12.24 2.68
N SER A 29 16.94 12.26 1.41
CA SER A 29 17.86 12.15 0.27
C SER A 29 17.49 13.12 -0.86
N ARG A 30 18.52 13.48 -1.63
CA ARG A 30 18.42 14.27 -2.88
C ARG A 30 18.77 13.44 -4.12
N THR A 31 19.14 12.19 -3.92
CA THR A 31 19.70 11.31 -4.96
C THR A 31 18.87 10.04 -5.11
N VAL A 32 18.31 9.53 -4.01
CA VAL A 32 17.50 8.32 -3.97
C VAL A 32 16.05 8.66 -3.63
N LEU A 33 15.12 8.09 -4.40
CA LEU A 33 13.70 8.12 -4.10
C LEU A 33 13.33 6.80 -3.44
N VAL A 34 12.93 6.87 -2.16
CA VAL A 34 12.30 5.74 -1.47
C VAL A 34 10.80 5.95 -1.31
N GLU A 35 10.06 4.86 -1.19
CA GLU A 35 8.61 4.86 -1.15
C GLU A 35 8.09 3.87 -0.10
N ALA A 36 6.82 4.06 0.27
CA ALA A 36 5.97 3.04 0.89
C ALA A 36 6.59 2.42 2.16
N PRO A 37 6.82 3.22 3.22
CA PRO A 37 7.40 2.70 4.44
C PRO A 37 6.47 1.72 5.17
N ASN A 38 7.03 0.57 5.54
CA ASN A 38 6.44 -0.50 6.34
C ASN A 38 7.15 -0.58 7.69
N TRP A 39 6.43 -0.86 8.77
CA TRP A 39 7.04 -1.03 10.09
C TRP A 39 7.21 -2.51 10.43
N SER A 40 8.42 -2.92 10.86
CA SER A 40 8.62 -4.30 11.32
C SER A 40 7.78 -4.60 12.56
N PRO A 41 7.24 -5.83 12.73
CA PRO A 41 6.39 -6.12 13.88
C PRO A 41 7.09 -6.04 15.24
N ASP A 42 8.43 -6.12 15.30
CA ASP A 42 9.23 -5.84 16.52
C ASP A 42 9.46 -4.34 16.79
N GLY A 43 9.00 -3.48 15.89
CA GLY A 43 9.11 -2.04 16.03
C GLY A 43 10.47 -1.45 15.68
N ARG A 44 11.47 -2.25 15.27
CA ARG A 44 12.86 -1.77 15.15
C ARG A 44 13.21 -1.19 13.79
N TRP A 45 12.55 -1.60 12.72
CA TRP A 45 12.91 -1.27 11.35
C TRP A 45 11.76 -0.63 10.59
N LEU A 46 12.10 0.33 9.74
CA LEU A 46 11.28 0.70 8.59
C LEU A 46 11.81 -0.01 7.35
N VAL A 47 10.90 -0.47 6.50
CA VAL A 47 11.20 -1.10 5.21
C VAL A 47 10.57 -0.29 4.10
N VAL A 48 11.37 0.07 3.11
CA VAL A 48 10.98 0.92 1.97
C VAL A 48 11.45 0.26 0.68
N ASN A 49 10.82 0.58 -0.44
CA ASN A 49 11.36 0.28 -1.75
C ASN A 49 12.04 1.52 -2.35
N GLY A 50 13.00 1.30 -3.24
CA GLY A 50 13.71 2.35 -3.97
C GLY A 50 14.60 1.74 -5.04
N ASP A 51 14.69 2.37 -6.22
CA ASP A 51 15.40 1.82 -7.39
C ASP A 51 14.98 0.40 -7.78
N GLY A 52 13.73 0.04 -7.47
CA GLY A 52 13.18 -1.29 -7.75
C GLY A 52 13.70 -2.40 -6.84
N LEU A 53 14.28 -2.04 -5.69
CA LEU A 53 14.81 -2.93 -4.68
C LEU A 53 14.17 -2.63 -3.32
N LEU A 54 14.36 -3.54 -2.36
CA LEU A 54 13.99 -3.37 -0.96
C LEU A 54 15.17 -2.87 -0.13
N TRP A 55 14.86 -1.98 0.80
CA TRP A 55 15.79 -1.41 1.76
C TRP A 55 15.16 -1.41 3.14
N ARG A 56 16.00 -1.54 4.18
CA ARG A 56 15.61 -1.33 5.56
C ARG A 56 16.44 -0.22 6.20
N LEU A 57 15.84 0.46 7.15
CA LEU A 57 16.48 1.51 7.94
C LEU A 57 16.00 1.44 9.39
N PRO A 58 16.84 1.73 10.40
CA PRO A 58 16.41 1.73 11.79
C PRO A 58 15.28 2.74 12.01
N SER A 59 14.20 2.31 12.64
CA SER A 59 13.04 3.17 12.95
C SER A 59 13.36 4.30 13.93
N ASP A 60 14.46 4.18 14.67
CA ASP A 60 14.99 5.19 15.57
C ASP A 60 16.10 6.06 14.95
N ALA A 61 16.37 5.91 13.65
CA ALA A 61 17.27 6.83 12.93
C ALA A 61 16.72 8.27 12.93
N ARG A 62 17.61 9.25 12.75
CA ARG A 62 17.29 10.67 12.82
C ARG A 62 18.01 11.42 11.69
N GLY A 63 17.27 11.83 10.67
CA GLY A 63 17.79 12.61 9.55
C GLY A 63 18.97 11.98 8.81
N VAL A 64 19.02 10.65 8.69
CA VAL A 64 20.09 9.96 7.96
C VAL A 64 19.87 10.05 6.45
N ASP A 65 20.94 9.90 5.67
CA ASP A 65 20.90 9.90 4.20
C ASP A 65 20.89 8.48 3.60
N GLU A 66 21.02 8.37 2.28
CA GLU A 66 21.06 7.10 1.53
C GLU A 66 22.16 6.14 1.99
N THR A 67 23.21 6.60 2.69
CA THR A 67 24.27 5.72 3.18
C THR A 67 23.84 4.81 4.34
N ALA A 68 22.72 5.14 4.99
CA ALA A 68 22.14 4.34 6.06
C ALA A 68 21.14 3.28 5.58
N LEU A 69 20.81 3.25 4.29
CA LEU A 69 19.92 2.22 3.72
C LEU A 69 20.65 0.87 3.67
N GLU A 70 20.07 -0.12 4.35
CA GLU A 70 20.55 -1.50 4.28
C GLU A 70 19.73 -2.26 3.23
N ALA A 71 20.40 -2.70 2.16
CA ALA A 71 19.74 -3.50 1.14
C ALA A 71 19.18 -4.80 1.74
N VAL A 72 18.01 -5.21 1.28
CA VAL A 72 17.52 -6.59 1.42
C VAL A 72 17.83 -7.29 0.10
N PRO A 73 18.84 -8.17 0.03
CA PRO A 73 19.18 -8.86 -1.22
C PRO A 73 17.97 -9.59 -1.81
N MET A 74 17.66 -9.32 -3.09
CA MET A 74 16.48 -9.85 -3.77
C MET A 74 16.75 -11.10 -4.59
N GLY A 75 18.00 -11.56 -4.65
CA GLY A 75 18.42 -12.63 -5.54
C GLY A 75 18.05 -12.29 -7.00
N ASP A 76 17.34 -13.21 -7.65
CA ASP A 76 16.87 -13.06 -9.03
C ASP A 76 15.42 -12.56 -9.14
N VAL A 77 14.80 -12.08 -8.03
CA VAL A 77 13.50 -11.43 -8.11
C VAL A 77 13.61 -10.18 -8.98
N PRO A 78 12.73 -9.98 -9.99
CA PRO A 78 12.76 -8.79 -10.83
C PRO A 78 12.55 -7.50 -10.03
N GLU A 79 12.79 -6.36 -10.70
CA GLU A 79 12.49 -5.01 -10.17
C GLU A 79 11.10 -5.00 -9.51
N ILE A 80 11.02 -4.59 -8.24
CA ILE A 80 9.75 -4.48 -7.51
C ILE A 80 9.12 -3.09 -7.66
N ASN A 81 7.82 -2.99 -7.43
CA ASN A 81 7.16 -1.70 -7.25
C ASN A 81 7.13 -1.32 -5.74
N ASN A 82 6.21 -0.45 -5.36
CA ASN A 82 6.04 0.06 -4.01
C ASN A 82 5.08 -0.75 -3.13
N ASP A 83 4.66 -1.91 -3.61
CA ASP A 83 3.71 -2.79 -2.94
C ASP A 83 4.47 -3.96 -2.33
N HIS A 84 4.92 -3.76 -1.09
CA HIS A 84 5.63 -4.74 -0.27
C HIS A 84 5.09 -4.73 1.15
N VAL A 85 4.96 -5.92 1.76
CA VAL A 85 4.42 -6.07 3.11
C VAL A 85 5.25 -7.05 3.91
N ILE A 86 5.61 -6.65 5.13
CA ILE A 86 6.29 -7.53 6.09
C ILE A 86 5.28 -8.52 6.66
N ALA A 87 5.57 -9.81 6.59
CA ALA A 87 4.71 -10.82 7.16
C ALA A 87 4.74 -10.78 8.71
N PRO A 88 3.64 -11.16 9.39
CA PRO A 88 3.57 -11.17 10.85
C PRO A 88 4.64 -12.05 11.53
N ASP A 89 5.24 -13.00 10.80
CA ASP A 89 6.29 -13.89 11.29
C ASP A 89 7.64 -13.19 11.56
N GLN A 90 7.78 -11.92 11.17
CA GLN A 90 9.01 -11.10 11.24
C GLN A 90 10.21 -11.65 10.48
N ARG A 91 9.98 -12.62 9.58
CA ARG A 91 11.04 -13.32 8.86
C ARG A 91 10.97 -13.11 7.38
N THR A 92 9.83 -12.68 6.85
CA THR A 92 9.62 -12.56 5.41
C THR A 92 8.99 -11.23 5.04
N VAL A 93 9.33 -10.74 3.85
CA VAL A 93 8.68 -9.63 3.16
C VAL A 93 8.12 -10.20 1.87
N VAL A 94 6.84 -9.93 1.61
CA VAL A 94 6.22 -10.25 0.33
C VAL A 94 6.29 -9.01 -0.55
N VAL A 95 6.64 -9.19 -1.83
CA VAL A 95 6.81 -8.10 -2.79
C VAL A 95 6.02 -8.32 -4.06
N SER A 96 5.54 -7.24 -4.65
CA SER A 96 5.03 -7.18 -6.02
C SER A 96 6.15 -6.88 -7.02
N SER A 97 6.42 -7.84 -7.89
CA SER A 97 7.46 -7.75 -8.92
C SER A 97 6.90 -7.25 -10.26
N ARG A 98 7.77 -6.61 -11.06
CA ARG A 98 7.46 -6.09 -12.41
C ARG A 98 6.94 -7.12 -13.39
N ASP A 99 7.25 -8.40 -13.19
CA ASP A 99 6.73 -9.51 -13.98
C ASP A 99 5.26 -9.85 -13.65
N GLY A 100 4.65 -9.15 -12.69
CA GLY A 100 3.26 -9.30 -12.30
C GLY A 100 3.03 -10.41 -11.26
N HIS A 101 4.09 -10.95 -10.68
CA HIS A 101 4.03 -11.98 -9.65
C HIS A 101 4.40 -11.48 -8.26
N LEU A 102 3.96 -12.22 -7.24
CA LEU A 102 4.32 -11.99 -5.85
C LEU A 102 5.40 -12.97 -5.40
N TYR A 103 6.38 -12.46 -4.66
CA TYR A 103 7.51 -13.24 -4.15
C TYR A 103 7.65 -13.09 -2.64
N GLU A 104 7.90 -14.19 -1.93
CA GLU A 104 8.28 -14.20 -0.53
C GLU A 104 9.82 -14.15 -0.41
N VAL A 105 10.32 -13.05 0.15
CA VAL A 105 11.75 -12.78 0.34
C VAL A 105 12.08 -12.85 1.83
N PRO A 106 13.04 -13.69 2.27
CA PRO A 106 13.50 -13.69 3.65
C PRO A 106 14.08 -12.33 4.06
N TRP A 107 13.94 -11.98 5.33
CA TRP A 107 14.42 -10.73 5.92
C TRP A 107 15.94 -10.53 5.77
N GLY A 108 16.69 -11.64 5.77
CA GLY A 108 18.14 -11.65 5.52
C GLY A 108 18.51 -11.55 4.04
N GLY A 109 17.52 -11.53 3.15
CA GLY A 109 17.67 -11.54 1.70
C GLY A 109 17.90 -12.93 1.10
N VAL A 110 18.05 -12.92 -0.22
CA VAL A 110 18.37 -14.06 -1.08
C VAL A 110 19.65 -13.75 -1.85
N ASP A 111 20.60 -14.69 -1.84
CA ASP A 111 21.85 -14.55 -2.57
C ASP A 111 21.62 -14.43 -4.09
N ALA A 112 22.50 -13.70 -4.78
CA ALA A 112 22.46 -13.59 -6.24
C ALA A 112 22.53 -14.95 -6.94
N GLY A 113 21.74 -15.14 -8.01
CA GLY A 113 21.61 -16.43 -8.71
C GLY A 113 20.65 -17.42 -8.04
N ARG A 114 19.93 -16.99 -7.00
CA ARG A 114 18.82 -17.74 -6.39
C ARG A 114 17.55 -16.91 -6.49
N THR A 115 16.43 -17.56 -6.81
CA THR A 115 15.13 -16.89 -6.82
C THR A 115 14.41 -17.09 -5.48
N ALA A 116 13.81 -16.04 -4.97
CA ALA A 116 12.89 -16.11 -3.84
C ALA A 116 11.65 -16.96 -4.19
N ARG A 117 10.88 -17.41 -3.19
CA ARG A 117 9.70 -18.26 -3.46
C ARG A 117 8.61 -17.42 -4.14
N ARG A 118 8.29 -17.72 -5.39
CA ARG A 118 7.09 -17.17 -6.05
C ARG A 118 5.84 -17.75 -5.39
N ILE A 119 4.91 -16.89 -4.98
CA ILE A 119 3.64 -17.28 -4.34
C ILE A 119 2.55 -17.47 -5.40
N THR A 120 2.40 -16.50 -6.30
CA THR A 120 1.34 -16.51 -7.31
C THR A 120 1.56 -17.59 -8.37
N ARG A 121 0.46 -18.13 -8.87
CA ARG A 121 0.41 -19.04 -10.03
C ARG A 121 0.64 -18.27 -11.33
N ASP A 122 0.85 -19.00 -12.43
CA ASP A 122 0.97 -18.40 -13.76
C ASP A 122 -0.37 -17.78 -14.20
N HIS A 123 -0.28 -16.69 -14.95
CA HIS A 123 -1.44 -15.92 -15.37
C HIS A 123 -2.06 -16.44 -16.66
N PRO A 124 -3.38 -16.32 -16.86
CA PRO A 124 -4.01 -16.59 -18.15
C PRO A 124 -3.41 -15.70 -19.25
N ALA A 125 -3.01 -16.31 -20.37
CA ALA A 125 -2.39 -15.59 -21.47
C ALA A 125 -3.32 -14.53 -22.09
N GLY A 126 -2.75 -13.40 -22.51
CA GLY A 126 -3.45 -12.35 -23.25
C GLY A 126 -4.30 -11.39 -22.42
N ARG A 127 -4.45 -11.60 -21.10
CA ARG A 127 -5.24 -10.72 -20.22
C ARG A 127 -4.47 -9.58 -19.57
N ASN A 128 -3.17 -9.44 -19.85
CA ASN A 128 -2.27 -8.48 -19.20
C ASN A 128 -2.44 -8.46 -17.67
N HIS A 129 -2.17 -9.58 -17.00
CA HIS A 129 -2.45 -9.72 -15.58
C HIS A 129 -1.31 -9.19 -14.70
N LYS A 130 -1.63 -8.48 -13.62
CA LYS A 130 -0.69 -8.00 -12.60
C LYS A 130 -1.27 -8.12 -11.19
N ASN A 131 -0.38 -8.40 -10.23
CA ASN A 131 -0.71 -8.48 -8.80
C ASN A 131 -0.02 -7.35 -8.03
N TYR A 132 -0.80 -6.59 -7.28
CA TYR A 132 -0.34 -5.50 -6.42
C TYR A 132 -0.69 -5.83 -4.97
N LEU A 133 0.32 -6.11 -4.15
CA LEU A 133 0.16 -6.53 -2.76
C LEU A 133 -0.19 -5.35 -1.87
N HIS A 134 -1.24 -5.46 -1.05
CA HIS A 134 -1.54 -4.42 -0.06
C HIS A 134 -1.61 -4.91 1.39
N GLY A 135 -1.65 -6.23 1.62
CA GLY A 135 -1.69 -6.74 2.98
C GLY A 135 -1.39 -8.23 3.11
N VAL A 136 -1.03 -8.60 4.34
CA VAL A 136 -0.89 -9.98 4.82
C VAL A 136 -1.85 -10.12 6.00
N SER A 137 -2.63 -11.21 6.02
CA SER A 137 -3.57 -11.48 7.12
C SER A 137 -2.83 -11.63 8.44
N PRO A 138 -3.46 -11.34 9.60
CA PRO A 138 -2.81 -11.44 10.91
C PRO A 138 -2.19 -12.81 11.22
N ASP A 139 -2.75 -13.89 10.65
CA ASP A 139 -2.23 -15.26 10.77
C ASP A 139 -1.15 -15.62 9.73
N GLY A 140 -0.85 -14.73 8.78
CA GLY A 140 0.15 -14.93 7.72
C GLY A 140 -0.28 -15.87 6.59
N SER A 141 -1.51 -16.38 6.60
CA SER A 141 -1.95 -17.43 5.65
C SER A 141 -2.47 -16.88 4.32
N THR A 142 -2.85 -15.61 4.28
CA THR A 142 -3.58 -14.99 3.16
C THR A 142 -3.03 -13.61 2.85
N LEU A 143 -2.92 -13.28 1.57
CA LEU A 143 -2.56 -11.96 1.07
C LEU A 143 -3.79 -11.23 0.56
N SER A 144 -3.89 -9.93 0.78
CA SER A 144 -4.83 -9.05 0.08
C SER A 144 -4.12 -8.41 -1.11
N VAL A 145 -4.66 -8.64 -2.29
CA VAL A 145 -4.01 -8.33 -3.56
C VAL A 145 -4.99 -7.63 -4.47
N ILE A 146 -4.56 -6.55 -5.09
CA ILE A 146 -5.27 -5.93 -6.19
C ILE A 146 -4.83 -6.63 -7.47
N VAL A 147 -5.77 -7.32 -8.10
CA VAL A 147 -5.57 -8.00 -9.37
C VAL A 147 -6.01 -7.07 -10.48
N GLY A 148 -5.01 -6.58 -11.23
CA GLY A 148 -5.23 -5.81 -12.43
C GLY A 148 -5.22 -6.71 -13.66
N ALA A 149 -6.32 -6.80 -14.39
CA ALA A 149 -6.39 -7.60 -15.61
C ALA A 149 -7.50 -7.15 -16.55
N LEU A 150 -7.36 -7.50 -17.83
CA LEU A 150 -8.45 -7.45 -18.80
C LEU A 150 -9.46 -8.56 -18.51
N PRO A 151 -10.77 -8.38 -18.74
CA PRO A 151 -11.77 -9.45 -18.58
C PRO A 151 -11.59 -10.57 -19.62
N ALA A 152 -11.11 -10.24 -20.82
CA ALA A 152 -10.79 -11.17 -21.89
C ALA A 152 -9.51 -10.73 -22.63
N PRO A 153 -8.86 -11.60 -23.42
CA PRO A 153 -7.76 -11.18 -24.27
C PRO A 153 -8.20 -10.14 -25.30
N VAL A 154 -7.53 -8.99 -25.31
CA VAL A 154 -7.80 -7.88 -26.23
C VAL A 154 -6.51 -7.53 -26.95
N ALA A 155 -6.56 -7.46 -28.29
CA ALA A 155 -5.41 -7.14 -29.13
C ALA A 155 -5.23 -5.62 -29.32
N ASP A 156 -6.33 -4.87 -29.33
CA ASP A 156 -6.29 -3.42 -29.52
C ASP A 156 -5.83 -2.72 -28.22
N PRO A 157 -4.77 -1.88 -28.26
CA PRO A 157 -4.25 -1.22 -27.06
C PRO A 157 -5.21 -0.22 -26.40
N GLU A 158 -6.09 0.44 -27.16
CA GLU A 158 -7.03 1.43 -26.64
C GLU A 158 -8.22 0.74 -25.96
N GLU A 159 -8.74 -0.32 -26.57
CA GLU A 159 -9.72 -1.21 -25.97
C GLU A 159 -9.15 -1.89 -24.72
N ALA A 160 -7.91 -2.37 -24.75
CA ALA A 160 -7.25 -2.95 -23.59
C ALA A 160 -7.12 -1.93 -22.45
N ARG A 161 -6.77 -0.67 -22.74
CA ARG A 161 -6.70 0.37 -21.71
C ARG A 161 -8.07 0.63 -21.07
N SER A 162 -9.13 0.66 -21.87
CA SER A 162 -10.49 0.94 -21.39
C SER A 162 -11.12 -0.26 -20.68
N GLY A 163 -10.70 -1.48 -21.01
CA GLY A 163 -11.16 -2.73 -20.41
C GLY A 163 -10.37 -3.15 -19.17
N TRP A 164 -9.37 -2.38 -18.74
CA TRP A 164 -8.59 -2.67 -17.53
C TRP A 164 -9.47 -2.64 -16.29
N ARG A 165 -9.43 -3.70 -15.49
CA ARG A 165 -10.14 -3.78 -14.20
C ARG A 165 -9.18 -4.06 -13.07
N THR A 166 -9.47 -3.49 -11.91
CA THR A 166 -8.77 -3.77 -10.65
C THR A 166 -9.79 -4.29 -9.64
N ASN A 167 -9.53 -5.49 -9.12
CA ASN A 167 -10.40 -6.16 -8.17
C ASN A 167 -9.61 -6.57 -6.93
N VAL A 168 -10.27 -6.57 -5.78
CA VAL A 168 -9.72 -7.11 -4.54
C VAL A 168 -9.81 -8.63 -4.57
N THR A 169 -8.65 -9.29 -4.45
CA THR A 169 -8.52 -10.74 -4.46
C THR A 169 -7.68 -11.20 -3.28
N LEU A 170 -8.12 -12.25 -2.62
CA LEU A 170 -7.34 -12.96 -1.62
C LEU A 170 -6.46 -14.02 -2.28
N VAL A 171 -5.20 -14.12 -1.86
CA VAL A 171 -4.24 -15.11 -2.35
C VAL A 171 -3.68 -15.93 -1.19
N ALA A 172 -3.86 -17.24 -1.21
CA ALA A 172 -3.30 -18.13 -0.19
C ALA A 172 -1.76 -18.19 -0.32
N THR A 173 -1.04 -17.99 0.79
CA THR A 173 0.43 -17.99 0.79
C THR A 173 1.04 -19.37 0.52
N ALA A 174 0.29 -20.43 0.82
CA ALA A 174 0.73 -21.81 0.68
C ALA A 174 0.87 -22.27 -0.78
N ASP A 175 -0.06 -21.89 -1.65
CA ASP A 175 -0.14 -22.44 -3.02
C ASP A 175 -0.62 -21.44 -4.09
N GLY A 176 -0.81 -20.17 -3.72
CA GLY A 176 -1.27 -19.13 -4.63
C GLY A 176 -2.72 -19.29 -5.09
N ALA A 177 -3.55 -20.08 -4.40
CA ALA A 177 -4.99 -20.15 -4.68
C ALA A 177 -5.64 -18.78 -4.48
N THR A 178 -6.54 -18.40 -5.40
CA THR A 178 -7.19 -17.09 -5.39
C THR A 178 -8.67 -17.19 -5.02
N ALA A 179 -9.17 -16.19 -4.29
CA ALA A 179 -10.60 -15.99 -4.03
C ALA A 179 -10.94 -14.51 -4.23
N ALA A 180 -11.89 -14.21 -5.12
CA ALA A 180 -12.31 -12.84 -5.37
C ALA A 180 -13.12 -12.32 -4.17
N VAL A 181 -12.84 -11.07 -3.78
CA VAL A 181 -13.63 -10.31 -2.79
C VAL A 181 -14.54 -9.34 -3.53
N THR A 182 -14.01 -8.73 -4.59
CA THR A 182 -14.78 -7.95 -5.55
C THR A 182 -14.55 -8.52 -6.95
N ASP A 183 -15.59 -8.43 -7.80
CA ASP A 183 -15.55 -8.85 -9.20
C ASP A 183 -16.68 -8.12 -9.96
N ASP A 184 -16.63 -6.79 -9.92
CA ASP A 184 -17.63 -5.92 -10.54
C ASP A 184 -16.96 -4.89 -11.49
N GLU A 185 -17.71 -3.90 -11.96
CA GLU A 185 -17.21 -2.83 -12.83
C GLU A 185 -16.53 -1.67 -12.12
N HIS A 186 -16.55 -1.64 -10.79
CA HIS A 186 -15.97 -0.56 -10.05
C HIS A 186 -14.49 -0.84 -9.78
N PRO A 187 -13.59 0.11 -10.08
CA PRO A 187 -12.19 -0.07 -9.74
C PRO A 187 -12.04 -0.06 -8.21
N ASP A 188 -11.47 -1.14 -7.69
CA ASP A 188 -11.09 -1.26 -6.29
C ASP A 188 -9.57 -1.31 -6.15
N ASP A 189 -9.04 -0.73 -5.07
CA ASP A 189 -7.60 -0.66 -4.82
C ASP A 189 -7.27 -0.57 -3.30
N GLY A 190 -5.99 -0.63 -2.95
CA GLY A 190 -5.52 -0.31 -1.58
C GLY A 190 -6.00 -1.25 -0.49
N ALA A 191 -6.13 -2.56 -0.78
CA ALA A 191 -6.81 -3.50 0.10
C ALA A 191 -5.98 -3.96 1.32
N GLY A 192 -6.36 -3.59 2.54
CA GLY A 192 -5.69 -3.99 3.80
C GLY A 192 -6.61 -4.72 4.78
N PHE A 193 -6.06 -5.65 5.56
CA PHE A 193 -6.82 -6.35 6.60
C PHE A 193 -7.02 -5.48 7.84
N SER A 194 -8.14 -5.66 8.53
CA SER A 194 -8.26 -5.25 9.93
C SER A 194 -7.38 -6.12 10.85
N PRO A 195 -6.98 -5.63 12.03
CA PRO A 195 -6.12 -6.38 12.96
C PRO A 195 -6.71 -7.69 13.46
N ASP A 196 -8.04 -7.80 13.52
CA ASP A 196 -8.76 -9.03 13.87
C ASP A 196 -8.84 -10.05 12.72
N GLY A 197 -8.45 -9.65 11.51
CA GLY A 197 -8.49 -10.47 10.29
C GLY A 197 -9.89 -10.69 9.73
N VAL A 198 -10.90 -9.97 10.24
CA VAL A 198 -12.31 -10.20 9.93
C VAL A 198 -12.81 -9.34 8.77
N TRP A 199 -12.16 -8.19 8.53
CA TRP A 199 -12.54 -7.21 7.53
C TRP A 199 -11.39 -6.92 6.57
N LEU A 200 -11.76 -6.58 5.33
CA LEU A 200 -10.88 -5.93 4.36
C LEU A 200 -11.34 -4.50 4.16
N TRP A 201 -10.39 -3.57 4.21
CA TRP A 201 -10.54 -2.16 3.90
C TRP A 201 -9.95 -1.90 2.53
N PHE A 202 -10.59 -1.08 1.71
CA PHE A 202 -10.13 -0.76 0.36
C PHE A 202 -10.74 0.58 -0.08
N ASN A 203 -10.19 1.19 -1.12
CA ASN A 203 -10.84 2.31 -1.79
C ASN A 203 -11.57 1.84 -3.05
N SER A 204 -12.66 2.50 -3.40
CA SER A 204 -13.49 2.18 -4.55
C SER A 204 -14.20 3.41 -5.11
N GLU A 205 -14.46 3.40 -6.41
CA GLU A 205 -15.30 4.42 -7.06
C GLU A 205 -16.77 3.99 -7.17
N ARG A 206 -17.17 2.90 -6.49
CA ARG A 206 -18.55 2.40 -6.54
C ARG A 206 -19.61 3.41 -6.08
N ALA A 207 -19.31 4.23 -5.07
CA ALA A 207 -20.26 5.24 -4.57
C ALA A 207 -20.53 6.38 -5.57
N SER A 208 -19.60 6.66 -6.48
CA SER A 208 -19.80 7.66 -7.54
C SER A 208 -20.47 7.08 -8.79
N GLY A 209 -20.88 5.80 -8.76
CA GLY A 209 -21.35 5.08 -9.95
C GLY A 209 -20.22 4.76 -10.92
N GLY A 210 -18.97 4.65 -10.44
CA GLY A 210 -17.78 4.42 -11.27
C GLY A 210 -17.25 5.68 -11.97
N VAL A 211 -17.66 6.88 -11.54
CA VAL A 211 -17.07 8.12 -12.04
C VAL A 211 -15.65 8.26 -11.50
N ALA A 212 -14.70 8.28 -12.43
CA ALA A 212 -13.29 8.42 -12.14
C ALA A 212 -12.98 9.73 -11.41
N GLY A 213 -12.07 9.65 -10.43
CA GLY A 213 -11.63 10.78 -9.62
C GLY A 213 -12.54 11.07 -8.43
N HIS A 214 -13.19 10.04 -7.88
CA HIS A 214 -14.00 10.12 -6.67
C HIS A 214 -13.95 8.83 -5.83
N ALA A 215 -12.75 8.30 -5.63
CA ALA A 215 -12.55 7.12 -4.77
C ALA A 215 -12.91 7.43 -3.32
N GLN A 216 -13.72 6.57 -2.71
CA GLN A 216 -14.08 6.58 -1.30
C GLN A 216 -13.61 5.29 -0.61
N LEU A 217 -13.52 5.31 0.72
CA LEU A 217 -13.09 4.15 1.49
C LEU A 217 -14.29 3.25 1.81
N PHE A 218 -14.05 1.95 1.75
CA PHE A 218 -15.01 0.91 2.05
C PHE A 218 -14.37 -0.14 2.95
N ARG A 219 -15.22 -0.92 3.60
CA ARG A 219 -14.82 -2.20 4.17
C ARG A 219 -15.83 -3.29 3.80
N ALA A 220 -15.38 -4.53 3.73
CA ALA A 220 -16.23 -5.70 3.52
C ALA A 220 -15.68 -6.92 4.28
N ARG A 221 -16.49 -7.97 4.41
CA ARG A 221 -16.04 -9.30 4.83
C ARG A 221 -15.07 -9.88 3.81
N LEU A 222 -14.30 -10.89 4.21
CA LEU A 222 -13.33 -11.57 3.33
C LEU A 222 -13.97 -12.28 2.12
N ASP A 223 -15.28 -12.53 2.15
CA ASP A 223 -16.07 -13.07 1.05
C ASP A 223 -16.81 -11.98 0.23
N GLY A 224 -16.54 -10.71 0.52
CA GLY A 224 -17.16 -9.54 -0.12
C GLY A 224 -18.52 -9.14 0.47
N ALA A 225 -19.07 -9.92 1.41
CA ALA A 225 -20.33 -9.59 2.05
C ALA A 225 -20.22 -8.35 2.97
N ASP A 226 -21.38 -7.80 3.34
CA ASP A 226 -21.51 -6.67 4.27
C ASP A 226 -20.61 -5.47 3.93
N ALA A 227 -20.50 -5.15 2.63
CA ALA A 227 -19.76 -3.99 2.17
C ALA A 227 -20.41 -2.69 2.69
N VAL A 228 -19.60 -1.84 3.33
CA VAL A 228 -20.03 -0.56 3.92
C VAL A 228 -19.10 0.55 3.45
N GLN A 229 -19.67 1.66 3.00
CA GLN A 229 -18.96 2.89 2.72
C GLN A 229 -18.56 3.59 4.03
N ILE A 230 -17.31 4.02 4.12
CA ILE A 230 -16.70 4.59 5.32
C ILE A 230 -16.54 6.10 5.21
N THR A 231 -16.06 6.59 4.06
CA THR A 231 -15.93 8.02 3.79
C THR A 231 -16.94 8.45 2.74
N ASP A 232 -17.45 9.66 2.89
CA ASP A 232 -18.38 10.28 1.95
C ASP A 232 -18.13 11.79 1.99
N ASP A 233 -17.11 12.23 1.25
CA ASP A 233 -16.73 13.64 1.13
C ASP A 233 -16.29 13.98 -0.30
N GLU A 234 -16.08 15.26 -0.61
CA GLU A 234 -15.73 15.70 -1.96
C GLU A 234 -14.33 15.27 -2.43
N ARG A 235 -13.49 14.78 -1.52
CA ARG A 235 -12.08 14.46 -1.77
C ARG A 235 -11.94 13.06 -2.38
N VAL A 236 -10.72 12.73 -2.78
CA VAL A 236 -10.38 11.43 -3.36
C VAL A 236 -9.52 10.67 -2.36
N ASN A 237 -10.09 9.67 -1.71
CA ASN A 237 -9.53 8.99 -0.54
C ASN A 237 -8.96 7.61 -0.92
N TRP A 238 -7.69 7.37 -0.59
CA TRP A 238 -6.92 6.20 -0.99
C TRP A 238 -6.12 5.60 0.18
N PHE A 239 -5.73 4.33 0.03
CA PHE A 239 -4.82 3.59 0.92
C PHE A 239 -5.26 3.60 2.39
N PRO A 240 -6.41 2.96 2.71
CA PRO A 240 -6.87 2.81 4.09
C PRO A 240 -5.98 1.85 4.89
N HIS A 241 -5.44 2.34 6.02
CA HIS A 241 -4.64 1.54 6.96
C HIS A 241 -5.20 1.66 8.38
N VAL A 242 -5.73 0.56 8.91
CA VAL A 242 -6.19 0.48 10.30
C VAL A 242 -5.00 0.27 11.22
N SER A 243 -4.95 1.00 12.34
CA SER A 243 -3.94 0.84 13.38
C SER A 243 -3.96 -0.56 13.98
N PRO A 244 -2.83 -1.13 14.44
CA PRO A 244 -2.78 -2.46 15.05
C PRO A 244 -3.74 -2.67 16.23
N ASP A 245 -4.06 -1.62 16.99
CA ASP A 245 -5.05 -1.65 18.08
C ASP A 245 -6.51 -1.57 17.61
N GLY A 246 -6.74 -1.41 16.30
CA GLY A 246 -8.07 -1.35 15.68
C GLY A 246 -8.81 -0.04 15.85
N ARG A 247 -8.19 1.01 16.45
CA ARG A 247 -8.91 2.22 16.87
C ARG A 247 -8.81 3.41 15.92
N THR A 248 -7.91 3.38 14.95
CA THR A 248 -7.68 4.51 14.06
C THR A 248 -7.53 4.04 12.63
N LEU A 249 -8.32 4.60 11.72
CA LEU A 249 -8.10 4.50 10.29
C LEU A 249 -7.21 5.66 9.84
N LEU A 250 -6.11 5.37 9.14
CA LEU A 250 -5.27 6.34 8.42
C LEU A 250 -5.50 6.20 6.92
N TYR A 251 -5.49 7.30 6.19
CA TYR A 251 -5.57 7.29 4.72
C TYR A 251 -4.98 8.57 4.11
N VAL A 252 -4.71 8.53 2.81
CA VAL A 252 -4.29 9.71 2.04
C VAL A 252 -5.49 10.27 1.28
N SER A 253 -5.58 11.59 1.24
CA SER A 253 -6.71 12.30 0.64
C SER A 253 -6.20 13.35 -0.36
N PHE A 254 -6.51 13.13 -1.63
CA PHE A 254 -6.17 14.01 -2.75
C PHE A 254 -7.24 15.08 -2.96
N GLU A 255 -6.92 16.08 -3.79
CA GLU A 255 -7.88 17.08 -4.23
C GLU A 255 -9.04 16.44 -5.04
N PRO A 256 -10.26 17.01 -4.98
CA PRO A 256 -11.41 16.53 -5.74
C PRO A 256 -11.11 16.35 -7.24
N GLY A 257 -11.58 15.25 -7.82
CA GLY A 257 -11.40 14.96 -9.26
C GLY A 257 -10.00 14.45 -9.64
N THR A 258 -9.11 14.20 -8.67
CA THR A 258 -7.81 13.59 -8.95
C THR A 258 -8.00 12.17 -9.49
N LEU A 259 -7.55 11.93 -10.74
CA LEU A 259 -7.64 10.62 -11.38
C LEU A 259 -6.55 9.68 -10.85
N GLY A 260 -6.96 8.51 -10.33
CA GLY A 260 -6.05 7.55 -9.70
C GLY A 260 -5.36 8.13 -8.46
N HIS A 261 -4.11 7.72 -8.26
CA HIS A 261 -3.29 8.12 -7.10
C HIS A 261 -1.91 8.64 -7.58
N PRO A 262 -1.86 9.78 -8.27
CA PRO A 262 -0.63 10.27 -8.89
C PRO A 262 0.44 10.67 -7.87
N GLU A 263 1.68 10.74 -8.34
CA GLU A 263 2.79 11.36 -7.61
C GLU A 263 2.72 12.89 -7.66
N ASN A 264 3.52 13.55 -6.81
CA ASN A 264 3.82 14.98 -6.86
C ASN A 264 2.57 15.86 -6.78
N ARG A 265 1.67 15.53 -5.85
CA ARG A 265 0.47 16.31 -5.54
C ARG A 265 0.50 16.82 -4.11
N ASP A 266 -0.17 17.95 -3.89
CA ASP A 266 -0.56 18.35 -2.54
C ASP A 266 -1.64 17.38 -2.04
N VAL A 267 -1.32 16.64 -0.99
CA VAL A 267 -2.21 15.67 -0.35
C VAL A 267 -2.30 15.92 1.15
N VAL A 268 -3.35 15.39 1.77
CA VAL A 268 -3.52 15.43 3.22
C VAL A 268 -3.61 14.01 3.73
N LEU A 269 -2.80 13.67 4.73
CA LEU A 269 -2.97 12.47 5.54
C LEU A 269 -4.05 12.73 6.59
N ARG A 270 -5.05 11.87 6.63
CA ARG A 270 -6.22 12.03 7.49
C ARG A 270 -6.42 10.80 8.37
N THR A 271 -6.93 10.99 9.57
CA THR A 271 -7.30 9.90 10.48
C THR A 271 -8.78 9.95 10.83
N LEU A 272 -9.36 8.78 11.12
CA LEU A 272 -10.74 8.63 11.57
C LEU A 272 -10.80 7.63 12.74
N PRO A 273 -11.40 7.99 13.88
CA PRO A 273 -11.50 7.07 15.02
C PRO A 273 -12.51 5.96 14.73
N LEU A 274 -12.17 4.74 15.12
CA LEU A 274 -12.98 3.54 14.97
C LEU A 274 -13.49 3.03 16.32
N GLY A 275 -14.71 2.54 16.35
CA GLY A 275 -15.29 1.81 17.48
C GLY A 275 -14.87 0.35 17.51
N ASP A 276 -15.30 -0.38 18.54
CA ASP A 276 -14.99 -1.81 18.71
C ASP A 276 -15.57 -2.71 17.60
N ASP A 277 -16.58 -2.22 16.86
CA ASP A 277 -17.15 -2.87 15.68
C ASP A 277 -16.35 -2.56 14.38
N GLY A 278 -15.27 -1.80 14.50
CA GLY A 278 -14.42 -1.31 13.43
C GLY A 278 -15.06 -0.25 12.54
N LEU A 279 -16.23 0.29 12.89
CA LEU A 279 -16.86 1.39 12.15
C LEU A 279 -16.39 2.74 12.69
N PRO A 280 -16.48 3.82 11.90
CA PRO A 280 -16.26 5.17 12.40
C PRO A 280 -17.11 5.43 13.65
N VAL A 281 -16.51 6.02 14.69
CA VAL A 281 -17.24 6.40 15.90
C VAL A 281 -18.39 7.35 15.50
N PRO A 282 -19.65 7.09 15.93
CA PRO A 282 -20.78 7.92 15.52
C PRO A 282 -20.57 9.41 15.82
N GLY A 283 -20.75 10.25 14.80
CA GLY A 283 -20.56 11.69 14.89
C GLY A 283 -19.11 12.17 14.82
N SER A 284 -18.14 11.27 14.68
CA SER A 284 -16.76 11.65 14.37
C SER A 284 -16.64 12.15 12.93
N THR A 285 -15.69 13.05 12.72
CA THR A 285 -15.27 13.52 11.40
C THR A 285 -13.79 13.23 11.22
N PRO A 286 -13.30 13.06 9.98
CA PRO A 286 -11.88 12.88 9.76
C PRO A 286 -11.06 14.06 10.29
N HIS A 287 -9.90 13.76 10.87
CA HIS A 287 -8.92 14.71 11.36
C HIS A 287 -7.77 14.85 10.35
N ASP A 288 -7.49 16.07 9.91
CA ASP A 288 -6.36 16.35 9.02
C ASP A 288 -5.06 16.36 9.82
N VAL A 289 -4.26 15.31 9.67
CA VAL A 289 -3.02 15.11 10.45
C VAL A 289 -1.88 15.91 9.83
N ARG A 290 -1.71 15.84 8.51
CA ARG A 290 -0.53 16.39 7.83
C ARG A 290 -0.81 16.67 6.36
N ALA A 291 -0.68 17.93 5.94
CA ALA A 291 -0.54 18.28 4.53
C ALA A 291 0.92 18.10 4.08
N LEU A 292 1.13 17.46 2.93
CA LEU A 292 2.44 17.21 2.35
C LEU A 292 2.38 17.16 0.83
N PHE A 293 3.53 17.36 0.19
CA PHE A 293 3.68 17.16 -1.26
C PHE A 293 4.11 15.72 -1.52
N GLY A 294 3.22 14.91 -2.09
CA GLY A 294 3.41 13.48 -2.30
C GLY A 294 2.28 12.82 -3.08
N GLY A 295 1.64 11.79 -2.50
CA GLY A 295 0.63 10.97 -3.18
C GLY A 295 1.14 9.54 -3.36
N GLN A 296 1.41 9.12 -4.59
CA GLN A 296 2.09 7.85 -4.85
C GLN A 296 3.39 7.75 -4.04
N GLY A 297 3.60 6.62 -3.39
CA GLY A 297 4.75 6.31 -2.55
C GLY A 297 4.64 6.80 -1.11
N THR A 298 3.64 7.62 -0.76
CA THR A 298 3.53 8.18 0.59
C THR A 298 3.16 7.12 1.64
N ILE A 299 2.11 6.34 1.41
CA ILE A 299 1.59 5.29 2.31
C ILE A 299 0.88 4.15 1.55
N ASN A 300 1.43 3.66 0.43
CA ASN A 300 0.75 2.61 -0.36
C ASN A 300 0.48 1.32 0.43
N VAL A 301 1.27 1.07 1.46
CA VAL A 301 1.33 -0.17 2.24
C VAL A 301 1.19 0.10 3.74
N PRO A 302 0.88 -0.90 4.59
CA PRO A 302 0.67 -0.71 6.02
C PRO A 302 1.86 -0.05 6.72
N CYS A 303 1.64 1.10 7.32
CA CYS A 303 2.72 1.98 7.78
C CYS A 303 2.67 2.31 9.29
N TRP A 304 1.75 1.72 10.03
CA TRP A 304 1.62 1.93 11.46
C TRP A 304 2.76 1.26 12.25
N ALA A 305 3.24 1.96 13.29
CA ALA A 305 4.06 1.34 14.32
C ALA A 305 3.26 0.24 15.04
N PRO A 306 3.90 -0.86 15.48
CA PRO A 306 3.21 -1.99 16.09
C PRO A 306 2.48 -1.63 17.39
N ASP A 307 2.88 -0.54 18.07
CA ASP A 307 2.22 -0.02 19.27
C ASP A 307 1.06 0.94 18.98
N SER A 308 0.75 1.18 17.70
CA SER A 308 -0.30 2.11 17.23
C SER A 308 -0.09 3.58 17.59
N THR A 309 1.06 3.96 18.17
CA THR A 309 1.27 5.33 18.64
C THR A 309 1.71 6.29 17.54
N ARG A 310 2.31 5.76 16.46
CA ARG A 310 2.86 6.52 15.33
C ARG A 310 2.67 5.77 14.02
N PHE A 311 2.78 6.47 12.90
CA PHE A 311 2.90 5.86 11.58
C PHE A 311 4.07 6.46 10.82
N ALA A 312 4.57 5.71 9.83
CA ALA A 312 5.58 6.19 8.90
C ALA A 312 4.95 6.67 7.60
N CYS A 313 5.52 7.67 6.93
CA CYS A 313 5.11 8.07 5.58
C CYS A 313 6.27 8.66 4.81
N ALA A 314 6.18 8.68 3.47
CA ALA A 314 7.13 9.39 2.62
C ALA A 314 6.53 10.70 2.07
N ASP A 315 7.34 11.76 2.02
CA ASP A 315 7.01 12.97 1.27
C ASP A 315 8.14 13.40 0.33
N TYR A 316 7.80 14.26 -0.62
CA TYR A 316 8.67 14.57 -1.76
C TYR A 316 8.78 16.08 -2.06
N PRO A 317 9.10 16.94 -1.08
CA PRO A 317 9.02 18.40 -1.26
C PRO A 317 9.93 18.89 -2.38
N LEU A 318 9.44 19.88 -3.12
CA LEU A 318 10.27 20.69 -4.00
C LEU A 318 11.03 21.73 -3.14
N ALA A 319 12.30 21.95 -3.47
CA ALA A 319 13.13 23.00 -2.86
C ALA A 319 12.64 24.42 -3.19
#